data_AF-A0A968IBT4-F1
#
_entry.id   AF-A0A968IBT4-F1
#
_cell.length_a   1.000
_cell.length_b   1.000
_cell.length_c   1.000
_cell.angle_alpha   90.00
_cell.angle_beta   90.00
_cell.angle_gamma   90.00
#
_symmetry.space_group_name_H-M   'P 1'
#
loop_
_entity.id
_entity.type
_entity.pdbx_description
1 polymer ?
#
loop_
_entity_poly.entity_id
_entity_poly.type
_entity_poly.pdbx_seq_one_letter_code
_entity_poly.pdbx_strand_id
1 'polypeptide(L)'
;MSNPSNEGNVQSSQLLDIQIQLSQLSSQLAEIKPHLEQLSTLSTQVSQLEERLMVVSDVHRYGKLQAYLASGNWFEADKETINVILDVAGKPIEELTPEDIRNFPCNAIATIDQLWLRYSQQRFGFSVQLKLYLSLGGNLEKTLEQDRNLIEKLGEQVGWRENNRWRKCDELDYSLSAPLGCHPSRWWNSPYGSKMTNYFLARLMGCNL
;
A
#
# COMPACT_ATOMS: atom_id res chain seq x y z
N MET A 1 -49.98 42.45 37.11
CA MET A 1 -50.90 41.98 36.07
C MET A 1 -50.12 41.99 34.76
N SER A 2 -49.55 40.85 34.36
CA SER A 2 -48.81 40.73 33.11
C SER A 2 -49.81 40.54 31.96
N ASN A 3 -49.65 41.31 30.89
CA ASN A 3 -50.63 41.45 29.82
C ASN A 3 -50.52 40.27 28.82
N PRO A 4 -51.50 39.37 28.72
CA PRO A 4 -51.42 38.14 27.90
C PRO A 4 -51.23 38.42 26.40
N SER A 5 -51.66 39.61 25.95
CA SER A 5 -51.61 40.03 24.56
C SER A 5 -50.18 40.33 24.06
N ASN A 6 -49.23 40.60 24.96
CA ASN A 6 -47.85 40.93 24.60
C ASN A 6 -47.00 39.67 24.38
N GLU A 7 -47.29 38.58 25.11
CA GLU A 7 -46.58 37.30 24.98
C GLU A 7 -46.90 36.60 23.64
N GLY A 8 -48.16 36.62 23.19
CA GLY A 8 -48.57 36.03 21.91
C GLY A 8 -47.97 36.73 20.68
N ASN A 9 -47.72 38.04 20.76
CA ASN A 9 -47.13 38.81 19.67
C ASN A 9 -45.61 38.58 19.57
N VAL A 10 -44.94 38.44 20.72
CA VAL A 10 -43.51 38.08 20.80
C VAL A 10 -43.26 36.66 20.31
N GLN A 11 -44.12 35.69 20.69
CA GLN A 11 -44.01 34.31 20.21
C GLN A 11 -44.22 34.19 18.69
N SER A 12 -45.14 34.97 18.12
CA SER A 12 -45.38 35.01 16.68
C SER A 12 -44.20 35.59 15.90
N SER A 13 -43.56 36.65 16.41
CA SER A 13 -42.34 37.22 15.83
C SER A 13 -41.17 36.24 15.86
N GLN A 14 -40.94 35.57 16.99
CA GLN A 14 -39.89 34.56 17.12
C GLN A 14 -40.09 33.38 16.17
N LEU A 15 -41.34 32.94 15.97
CA LEU A 15 -41.66 31.87 15.02
C LEU A 15 -41.31 32.28 13.58
N LEU A 16 -41.61 33.53 13.21
CA LEU A 16 -41.30 34.07 11.88
C LEU A 16 -39.79 34.12 11.61
N ASP A 17 -39.02 34.58 12.61
CA ASP A 17 -37.56 34.66 12.52
C ASP A 17 -36.93 33.27 12.36
N ILE A 18 -37.43 32.26 13.08
CA ILE A 18 -37.00 30.86 12.94
C ILE A 18 -37.31 30.35 11.52
N GLN A 19 -38.47 30.69 10.96
CA GLN A 19 -38.86 30.26 9.62
C GLN A 19 -37.95 30.85 8.54
N ILE A 20 -37.57 32.12 8.70
CA ILE A 20 -36.61 32.80 7.82
C ILE A 20 -35.24 32.11 7.93
N GLN A 21 -34.74 31.88 9.15
CA GLN A 21 -33.47 31.19 9.35
C GLN A 21 -33.45 29.79 8.74
N LEU A 22 -34.54 29.01 8.89
CA LEU A 22 -34.67 27.69 8.28
C LEU A 22 -34.66 27.75 6.74
N SER A 23 -35.35 28.74 6.16
CA SER A 23 -35.34 28.94 4.70
C SER A 23 -33.94 29.28 4.18
N GLN A 24 -33.20 30.08 4.96
CA GLN A 24 -31.86 30.54 4.61
C GLN A 24 -30.84 29.40 4.72
N LEU A 25 -30.93 28.58 5.79
CA LEU A 25 -30.15 27.36 5.94
C LEU A 25 -30.44 26.34 4.83
N SER A 26 -31.71 26.17 4.45
CA SER A 26 -32.10 25.29 3.34
C SER A 26 -31.46 25.74 2.01
N SER A 27 -31.46 27.05 1.74
CA SER A 27 -30.80 27.64 0.57
C SER A 27 -29.29 27.38 0.57
N GLN A 28 -28.61 27.61 1.70
CA GLN A 28 -27.18 27.35 1.83
C GLN A 28 -26.85 25.86 1.63
N LEU A 29 -27.70 24.96 2.13
CA LEU A 29 -27.51 23.53 1.96
C LEU A 29 -27.68 23.08 0.50
N ALA A 30 -28.61 23.72 -0.23
CA ALA A 30 -28.78 23.50 -1.67
C ALA A 30 -27.56 23.97 -2.48
N GLU A 31 -26.89 25.05 -2.07
CA GLU A 31 -25.65 25.53 -2.69
C GLU A 31 -24.45 24.63 -2.41
N ILE A 32 -24.35 24.03 -1.23
CA ILE A 32 -23.21 23.16 -0.84
C ILE A 32 -23.27 21.78 -1.52
N LYS A 33 -24.46 21.23 -1.72
CA LYS A 33 -24.65 19.89 -2.29
C LYS A 33 -23.88 19.64 -3.61
N PRO A 34 -23.96 20.49 -4.65
CA PRO A 34 -23.23 20.28 -5.90
C PRO A 34 -21.70 20.35 -5.70
N HIS A 35 -21.21 21.16 -4.77
CA HIS A 35 -19.77 21.23 -4.48
C HIS A 35 -19.25 19.93 -3.88
N LEU A 36 -20.05 19.25 -3.04
CA LEU A 36 -19.68 17.95 -2.49
C LEU A 36 -19.60 16.86 -3.58
N GLU A 37 -20.53 16.88 -4.54
CA GLU A 37 -20.52 15.98 -5.71
C GLU A 37 -19.33 16.26 -6.64
N GLN A 38 -18.95 17.54 -6.79
CA GLN A 38 -17.74 17.92 -7.54
C GLN A 38 -16.46 17.43 -6.84
N LEU A 39 -16.36 17.55 -5.51
CA LEU A 39 -15.20 17.09 -4.76
C LEU A 39 -15.01 15.57 -4.85
N SER A 40 -16.09 14.78 -4.82
CA SER A 40 -16.01 13.33 -5.00
C SER A 40 -15.55 12.95 -6.42
N THR A 41 -16.06 13.67 -7.43
CA THR A 41 -15.64 13.49 -8.83
C THR A 41 -14.16 13.82 -9.01
N LEU A 42 -13.71 14.95 -8.47
CA LEU A 42 -12.31 15.37 -8.56
C LEU A 42 -11.37 14.40 -7.83
N SER A 43 -11.77 13.93 -6.65
CA SER A 43 -11.03 12.90 -5.90
C SER A 43 -10.86 11.62 -6.73
N THR A 44 -11.90 11.22 -7.46
CA THR A 44 -11.86 10.05 -8.37
C THR A 44 -10.91 10.29 -9.53
N GLN A 45 -10.96 11.47 -10.16
CA GLN A 45 -10.08 11.83 -11.28
C GLN A 45 -8.62 11.89 -10.86
N VAL A 46 -8.31 12.50 -9.71
CA VAL A 46 -6.95 12.53 -9.15
C VAL A 46 -6.44 11.11 -8.94
N SER A 47 -7.25 10.23 -8.35
CA SER A 47 -6.88 8.83 -8.13
C SER A 47 -6.57 8.08 -9.43
N GLN A 48 -7.32 8.33 -10.51
CA GLN A 48 -7.07 7.74 -11.83
C GLN A 48 -5.81 8.31 -12.50
N LEU A 49 -5.54 9.60 -12.31
CA LEU A 49 -4.32 10.23 -12.83
C LEU A 49 -3.07 9.72 -12.11
N GLU A 50 -3.13 9.58 -10.79
CA GLU A 50 -2.07 8.96 -9.98
C GLU A 50 -1.76 7.54 -10.46
N GLU A 51 -2.80 6.73 -10.70
CA GLU A 51 -2.68 5.36 -11.19
C GLU A 51 -1.97 5.28 -12.54
N ARG A 52 -2.32 6.18 -13.47
CA ARG A 52 -1.68 6.25 -14.79
C ARG A 52 -0.26 6.78 -14.72
N LEU A 53 0.00 7.73 -13.83
CA LEU A 53 1.30 8.36 -13.69
C LEU A 53 2.34 7.39 -13.08
N MET A 54 1.91 6.54 -12.15
CA MET A 54 2.77 5.58 -11.44
C MET A 54 3.53 4.64 -12.38
N VAL A 55 2.91 4.26 -13.49
CA VAL A 55 3.50 3.37 -14.50
C VAL A 55 3.85 4.08 -15.81
N VAL A 56 3.66 5.40 -15.91
CA VAL A 56 3.75 6.11 -17.21
C VAL A 56 5.12 5.98 -17.87
N SER A 57 6.17 5.88 -17.07
CA SER A 57 7.54 5.71 -17.54
C SER A 57 7.80 4.32 -18.13
N ASP A 58 7.02 3.29 -17.73
CA ASP A 58 7.13 1.94 -18.27
C ASP A 58 5.85 1.10 -18.10
N VAL A 59 4.79 1.51 -18.81
CA VAL A 59 3.48 0.85 -18.75
C VAL A 59 3.57 -0.60 -19.20
N HIS A 60 4.46 -0.90 -20.16
CA HIS A 60 4.63 -2.24 -20.70
C HIS A 60 5.18 -3.22 -19.65
N ARG A 61 6.14 -2.76 -18.84
CA ARG A 61 6.73 -3.57 -17.77
C ARG A 61 5.78 -3.75 -16.59
N TYR A 62 5.19 -2.67 -16.07
CA TYR A 62 4.46 -2.72 -14.80
C TYR A 62 2.94 -2.95 -14.96
N GLY A 63 2.40 -2.82 -16.18
CA GLY A 63 0.95 -2.82 -16.40
C GLY A 63 0.25 -4.12 -16.00
N LYS A 64 0.89 -5.28 -16.20
CA LYS A 64 0.34 -6.57 -15.76
C LYS A 64 0.27 -6.68 -14.23
N LEU A 65 1.36 -6.31 -13.56
CA LEU A 65 1.41 -6.29 -12.09
C LEU A 65 0.33 -5.36 -11.53
N GLN A 66 0.22 -4.16 -12.10
CA GLN A 66 -0.82 -3.20 -11.73
C GLN A 66 -2.23 -3.78 -11.90
N ALA A 67 -2.53 -4.43 -13.04
CA ALA A 67 -3.83 -5.03 -13.29
C ALA A 67 -4.17 -6.15 -12.29
N TYR A 68 -3.20 -7.02 -11.96
CA TYR A 68 -3.41 -8.06 -10.95
C TYR A 68 -3.66 -7.48 -9.56
N LEU A 69 -2.90 -6.46 -9.17
CA LEU A 69 -3.10 -5.78 -7.89
C LEU A 69 -4.44 -5.04 -7.82
N ALA A 70 -4.81 -4.31 -8.88
CA ALA A 70 -6.08 -3.58 -8.97
C ALA A 70 -7.31 -4.49 -8.89
N SER A 71 -7.21 -5.70 -9.44
CA SER A 71 -8.26 -6.72 -9.37
C SER A 71 -8.25 -7.53 -8.06
N GLY A 72 -7.30 -7.29 -7.16
CA GLY A 72 -7.14 -8.07 -5.92
C GLY A 72 -6.66 -9.50 -6.16
N ASN A 73 -6.09 -9.81 -7.33
CA ASN A 73 -5.50 -11.11 -7.62
C ASN A 73 -4.05 -11.17 -7.08
N TRP A 74 -3.93 -11.22 -5.75
CA TRP A 74 -2.65 -11.15 -5.04
C TRP A 74 -1.69 -12.30 -5.42
N PHE A 75 -2.23 -13.47 -5.71
CA PHE A 75 -1.44 -14.65 -6.07
C PHE A 75 -0.71 -14.47 -7.40
N GLU A 76 -1.41 -13.99 -8.43
CA GLU A 76 -0.80 -13.69 -9.73
C GLU A 76 0.07 -12.42 -9.66
N ALA A 77 -0.30 -11.43 -8.84
CA ALA A 77 0.54 -10.25 -8.61
C ALA A 77 1.90 -10.62 -7.97
N ASP A 78 1.93 -11.56 -7.04
CA ASP A 78 3.16 -12.04 -6.39
C ASP A 78 4.09 -12.76 -7.38
N LYS A 79 3.52 -13.55 -8.31
CA LYS A 79 4.30 -14.15 -9.42
C LYS A 79 4.80 -13.08 -10.39
N GLU A 80 3.94 -12.16 -10.79
CA GLU A 80 4.28 -11.11 -11.74
C GLU A 80 5.34 -10.15 -11.17
N THR A 81 5.37 -9.97 -9.85
CA THR A 81 6.44 -9.21 -9.18
C THR A 81 7.82 -9.81 -9.49
N ILE A 82 7.96 -11.14 -9.50
CA ILE A 82 9.23 -11.78 -9.92
C ILE A 82 9.51 -11.48 -11.38
N ASN A 83 8.52 -11.66 -12.27
CA ASN A 83 8.70 -11.41 -13.71
C ASN A 83 9.18 -9.98 -13.98
N VAL A 84 8.59 -9.00 -13.31
CA VAL A 84 9.01 -7.59 -13.39
C VAL A 84 10.44 -7.41 -12.89
N ILE A 85 10.81 -8.00 -11.76
CA ILE A 85 12.18 -7.89 -11.24
C ILE A 85 13.19 -8.50 -12.22
N LEU A 86 12.88 -9.66 -12.80
CA LEU A 86 13.74 -10.31 -13.79
C LEU A 86 13.84 -9.52 -15.10
N ASP A 87 12.74 -8.92 -15.55
CA ASP A 87 12.72 -8.04 -16.73
C ASP A 87 13.60 -6.80 -16.52
N VAL A 88 13.52 -6.16 -15.33
CA VAL A 88 14.40 -5.03 -14.97
C VAL A 88 15.86 -5.45 -14.89
N ALA A 89 16.13 -6.63 -14.33
CA ALA A 89 17.49 -7.15 -14.24
C ALA A 89 18.04 -7.56 -15.62
N GLY A 90 17.17 -7.81 -16.61
CA GLY A 90 17.54 -8.27 -17.94
C GLY A 90 18.14 -9.68 -17.95
N LYS A 91 17.86 -10.49 -16.91
CA LYS A 91 18.45 -11.82 -16.71
C LYS A 91 17.44 -12.78 -16.10
N PRO A 92 17.50 -14.09 -16.43
CA PRO A 92 16.71 -15.10 -15.74
C PRO A 92 17.17 -15.28 -14.30
N ILE A 93 16.33 -15.89 -13.46
CA ILE A 93 16.61 -16.01 -12.02
C ILE A 93 17.87 -16.84 -11.76
N GLU A 94 18.18 -17.82 -12.61
CA GLU A 94 19.34 -18.71 -12.52
C GLU A 94 20.68 -18.02 -12.84
N GLU A 95 20.64 -16.82 -13.41
CA GLU A 95 21.83 -16.02 -13.75
C GLU A 95 21.98 -14.78 -12.88
N LEU A 96 21.02 -14.52 -11.96
CA LEU A 96 21.09 -13.39 -11.06
C LEU A 96 22.24 -13.54 -10.07
N THR A 97 23.14 -12.56 -10.08
CA THR A 97 24.27 -12.50 -9.17
C THR A 97 23.99 -11.55 -7.99
N PRO A 98 24.72 -11.70 -6.87
CA PRO A 98 24.69 -10.71 -5.80
C PRO A 98 25.04 -9.27 -6.23
N GLU A 99 25.83 -9.10 -7.29
CA GLU A 99 26.16 -7.77 -7.84
C GLU A 99 24.94 -7.16 -8.54
N ASP A 100 24.18 -7.96 -9.29
CA ASP A 100 22.96 -7.51 -9.95
C ASP A 100 21.95 -6.99 -8.91
N ILE A 101 21.81 -7.69 -7.78
CA ILE A 101 20.94 -7.24 -6.68
C ILE A 101 21.45 -5.97 -6.01
N ARG A 102 22.77 -5.85 -5.77
CA ARG A 102 23.36 -4.66 -5.15
C ARG A 102 23.19 -3.41 -6.02
N ASN A 103 23.14 -3.57 -7.33
CA ASN A 103 22.94 -2.48 -8.29
C ASN A 103 21.50 -2.35 -8.79
N PHE A 104 20.57 -3.20 -8.32
CA PHE A 104 19.21 -3.24 -8.83
C PHE A 104 18.53 -1.87 -8.72
N PRO A 105 17.91 -1.32 -9.78
CA PRO A 105 17.52 0.10 -9.79
C PRO A 105 16.50 0.46 -8.69
N CYS A 106 16.81 1.50 -7.89
CA CYS A 106 15.94 1.93 -6.79
C CYS A 106 14.57 2.42 -7.27
N ASN A 107 14.52 3.06 -8.44
CA ASN A 107 13.25 3.47 -9.05
C ASN A 107 12.35 2.27 -9.36
N ALA A 108 12.91 1.16 -9.83
CA ALA A 108 12.13 -0.05 -10.10
C ALA A 108 11.57 -0.66 -8.81
N ILE A 109 12.37 -0.74 -7.74
CA ILE A 109 11.91 -1.17 -6.41
C ILE A 109 10.79 -0.26 -5.93
N ALA A 110 10.98 1.06 -6.00
CA ALA A 110 9.99 2.04 -5.58
C ALA A 110 8.67 1.92 -6.35
N THR A 111 8.71 1.72 -7.68
CA THR A 111 7.50 1.52 -8.48
C THR A 111 6.76 0.24 -8.07
N ILE A 112 7.46 -0.88 -7.90
CA ILE A 112 6.86 -2.15 -7.45
C ILE A 112 6.22 -1.95 -6.06
N ASP A 113 6.95 -1.34 -5.14
CA ASP A 113 6.49 -1.12 -3.77
C ASP A 113 5.25 -0.22 -3.71
N GLN A 114 5.26 0.89 -4.46
CA GLN A 114 4.12 1.82 -4.53
C GLN A 114 2.86 1.14 -5.08
N LEU A 115 3.00 0.27 -6.09
CA LEU A 115 1.87 -0.52 -6.59
C LEU A 115 1.31 -1.42 -5.50
N TRP A 116 2.16 -2.18 -4.81
CA TRP A 116 1.72 -3.04 -3.70
C TRP A 116 1.03 -2.24 -2.59
N LEU A 117 1.64 -1.14 -2.12
CA LEU A 117 1.08 -0.28 -1.09
C LEU A 117 -0.29 0.28 -1.50
N ARG A 118 -0.41 0.78 -2.74
CA ARG A 118 -1.62 1.44 -3.23
C ARG A 118 -2.82 0.51 -3.19
N TYR A 119 -2.71 -0.67 -3.79
CA TYR A 119 -3.85 -1.57 -3.91
C TYR A 119 -4.10 -2.39 -2.66
N SER A 120 -3.08 -2.62 -1.83
CA SER A 120 -3.21 -3.41 -0.59
C SER A 120 -3.69 -2.61 0.64
N GLN A 121 -4.08 -1.34 0.46
CA GLN A 121 -4.38 -0.44 1.59
C GLN A 121 -3.17 -0.30 2.54
N GLN A 122 -1.98 -0.16 1.95
CA GLN A 122 -0.68 -0.06 2.63
C GLN A 122 -0.29 -1.27 3.48
N ARG A 123 -0.93 -2.43 3.26
CA ARG A 123 -0.65 -3.64 4.04
C ARG A 123 0.55 -4.43 3.52
N PHE A 124 0.80 -4.38 2.22
CA PHE A 124 1.78 -5.19 1.51
C PHE A 124 2.77 -4.29 0.76
N GLY A 125 3.98 -4.80 0.54
CA GLY A 125 5.09 -4.05 -0.05
C GLY A 125 6.43 -4.38 0.59
N PHE A 126 7.50 -4.15 -0.16
CA PHE A 126 8.87 -4.29 0.30
C PHE A 126 9.22 -3.27 1.40
N SER A 127 8.68 -2.05 1.36
CA SER A 127 8.87 -1.04 2.42
C SER A 127 8.22 -1.47 3.73
N VAL A 128 7.05 -2.10 3.67
CA VAL A 128 6.36 -2.67 4.85
C VAL A 128 7.21 -3.79 5.45
N GLN A 129 7.70 -4.70 4.62
CA GLN A 129 8.60 -5.79 5.04
C GLN A 129 9.90 -5.25 5.64
N LEU A 130 10.51 -4.23 5.01
CA LEU A 130 11.72 -3.59 5.51
C LEU A 130 11.48 -2.92 6.87
N LYS A 131 10.37 -2.19 7.02
CA LYS A 131 10.01 -1.56 8.30
C LYS A 131 9.87 -2.59 9.41
N LEU A 132 9.25 -3.74 9.12
CA LEU A 132 9.14 -4.84 10.08
C LEU A 132 10.51 -5.43 10.42
N TYR A 133 11.36 -5.67 9.41
CA TYR A 133 12.74 -6.12 9.61
C TYR A 133 13.54 -5.18 10.52
N LEU A 134 13.48 -3.87 10.27
CA LEU A 134 14.14 -2.85 11.09
C LEU A 134 13.59 -2.84 12.52
N SER A 135 12.27 -2.98 12.69
CA SER A 135 11.63 -3.01 14.02
C SER A 135 12.06 -4.20 14.88
N LEU A 136 12.52 -5.29 14.26
CA LEU A 136 13.05 -6.47 14.93
C LEU A 136 14.54 -6.33 15.31
N GLY A 137 15.14 -5.16 15.08
CA GLY A 137 16.57 -4.89 15.31
C GLY A 137 17.44 -5.13 14.09
N GLY A 138 16.84 -5.34 12.91
CA GLY A 138 17.56 -5.45 11.65
C GLY A 138 18.25 -4.18 11.23
N ASN A 139 19.41 -4.33 10.58
CA ASN A 139 20.22 -3.26 10.05
C ASN A 139 21.24 -3.83 9.05
N LEU A 140 22.05 -2.96 8.44
CA LEU A 140 23.04 -3.38 7.44
C LEU A 140 24.07 -4.38 8.00
N GLU A 141 24.55 -4.18 9.23
CA GLU A 141 25.49 -5.10 9.88
C GLU A 141 24.87 -6.51 10.00
N LYS A 142 23.61 -6.61 10.43
CA LYS A 142 22.89 -7.89 10.55
C LYS A 142 22.68 -8.59 9.21
N THR A 143 22.51 -7.84 8.12
CA THR A 143 22.46 -8.43 6.77
C THR A 143 23.81 -9.02 6.35
N LEU A 144 24.93 -8.38 6.72
CA LEU A 144 26.29 -8.87 6.42
C LEU A 144 26.63 -10.11 7.24
N GLU A 145 26.21 -10.14 8.51
CA GLU A 145 26.34 -11.29 9.42
C GLU A 145 25.43 -12.47 9.02
N GLN A 146 24.44 -12.23 8.14
CA GLN A 146 23.43 -13.21 7.73
C GLN A 146 22.66 -13.78 8.94
N ASP A 147 22.21 -12.90 9.84
CA ASP A 147 21.51 -13.29 11.07
C ASP A 147 20.22 -14.07 10.77
N ARG A 148 20.29 -15.39 10.93
CA ARG A 148 19.17 -16.30 10.64
C ARG A 148 18.00 -16.11 11.60
N ASN A 149 18.26 -15.81 12.87
CA ASN A 149 17.21 -15.66 13.88
C ASN A 149 16.33 -14.47 13.53
N LEU A 150 16.93 -13.39 13.05
CA LEU A 150 16.20 -12.21 12.60
C LEU A 150 15.32 -12.49 11.37
N ILE A 151 15.82 -13.27 10.40
CA ILE A 151 15.02 -13.68 9.23
C ILE A 151 13.85 -14.59 9.66
N GLU A 152 14.08 -15.51 10.59
CA GLU A 152 13.00 -16.35 11.13
C GLU A 152 11.91 -15.54 11.84
N LYS A 153 12.30 -14.57 12.68
CA LYS A 153 11.37 -13.65 13.34
C LYS A 153 10.59 -12.80 12.34
N LEU A 154 11.26 -12.31 11.28
CA LEU A 154 10.58 -11.60 10.20
C LEU A 154 9.55 -12.53 9.54
N GLY A 155 9.95 -13.77 9.21
CA GLY A 155 9.07 -14.78 8.64
C GLY A 155 7.85 -15.09 9.50
N GLU A 156 7.99 -15.13 10.82
CA GLU A 156 6.87 -15.27 11.76
C GLU A 156 5.95 -14.05 11.71
N GLN A 157 6.54 -12.84 11.74
CA GLN A 157 5.80 -11.58 11.76
C GLN A 157 4.96 -11.36 10.49
N VAL A 158 5.46 -11.77 9.33
CA VAL A 158 4.78 -11.62 8.03
C VAL A 158 4.01 -12.88 7.60
N GLY A 159 4.02 -13.94 8.42
CA GLY A 159 3.25 -15.17 8.20
C GLY A 159 3.88 -16.21 7.27
N TRP A 160 5.15 -16.03 6.86
CA TRP A 160 5.90 -17.01 6.06
C TRP A 160 6.39 -18.21 6.88
N ARG A 161 6.48 -18.07 8.20
CA ARG A 161 6.96 -19.10 9.12
C ARG A 161 5.96 -19.30 10.25
N GLU A 162 5.63 -20.56 10.52
CA GLU A 162 4.70 -20.94 11.59
C GLU A 162 5.16 -22.26 12.20
N ASN A 163 5.13 -22.39 13.54
CA ASN A 163 5.50 -23.62 14.24
C ASN A 163 6.88 -24.18 13.84
N ASN A 164 7.89 -23.31 13.70
CA ASN A 164 9.23 -23.68 13.26
C ASN A 164 9.34 -24.24 11.83
N ARG A 165 8.34 -23.99 10.98
CA ARG A 165 8.31 -24.40 9.58
C ARG A 165 8.10 -23.20 8.66
N TRP A 166 8.94 -23.10 7.64
CA TRP A 166 8.70 -22.20 6.50
C TRP A 166 7.55 -22.76 5.65
N ARG A 167 6.52 -21.95 5.44
CA ARG A 167 5.38 -22.28 4.58
C ARG A 167 5.79 -22.12 3.12
N LYS A 168 5.20 -22.93 2.24
CA LYS A 168 5.34 -22.69 0.80
C LYS A 168 4.53 -21.45 0.43
N CYS A 169 4.96 -20.69 -0.59
CA CYS A 169 4.20 -19.53 -1.04
C CYS A 169 2.75 -19.88 -1.39
N ASP A 170 2.52 -21.05 -1.99
CA ASP A 170 1.16 -21.52 -2.35
C ASP A 170 0.28 -21.83 -1.13
N GLU A 171 0.84 -21.90 0.08
CA GLU A 171 0.12 -22.12 1.35
C GLU A 171 -0.25 -20.81 2.07
N LEU A 172 0.17 -19.65 1.55
CA LEU A 172 -0.08 -18.36 2.18
C LEU A 172 -1.49 -17.83 1.89
N ASP A 173 -1.98 -16.96 2.78
CA ASP A 173 -3.24 -16.26 2.58
C ASP A 173 -3.05 -15.15 1.53
N TYR A 174 -3.69 -15.29 0.36
CA TYR A 174 -3.71 -14.30 -0.70
C TYR A 174 -5.00 -13.47 -0.64
N SER A 175 -5.23 -12.85 0.51
CA SER A 175 -6.31 -11.88 0.75
C SER A 175 -5.79 -10.72 1.59
N LEU A 176 -6.59 -9.66 1.73
CA LEU A 176 -6.24 -8.53 2.60
C LEU A 176 -6.24 -8.88 4.10
N SER A 177 -6.77 -10.04 4.47
CA SER A 177 -6.73 -10.56 5.85
C SER A 177 -5.37 -11.14 6.23
N ALA A 178 -4.47 -11.33 5.27
CA ALA A 178 -3.13 -11.82 5.53
C ALA A 178 -2.35 -10.89 6.47
N PRO A 179 -1.32 -11.42 7.17
CA PRO A 179 -0.47 -10.60 8.04
C PRO A 179 0.14 -9.40 7.33
N LEU A 180 0.44 -8.35 8.09
CA LEU A 180 1.08 -7.15 7.55
C LEU A 180 2.43 -7.53 6.92
N GLY A 181 2.69 -7.04 5.70
CA GLY A 181 3.91 -7.34 4.95
C GLY A 181 3.97 -8.74 4.35
N CYS A 182 2.89 -9.53 4.40
CA CYS A 182 2.91 -10.92 3.89
C CYS A 182 3.29 -10.99 2.40
N HIS A 183 2.88 -10.03 1.58
CA HIS A 183 3.17 -10.00 0.14
C HIS A 183 3.97 -8.74 -0.26
N PRO A 184 4.76 -8.80 -1.34
CA PRO A 184 5.09 -9.99 -2.14
C PRO A 184 5.98 -10.97 -1.36
N SER A 185 5.72 -12.27 -1.50
CA SER A 185 6.37 -13.35 -0.73
C SER A 185 7.34 -14.19 -1.58
N ARG A 186 7.01 -14.43 -2.86
CA ARG A 186 7.75 -15.39 -3.69
C ARG A 186 9.17 -14.94 -4.00
N TRP A 187 9.40 -13.64 -4.11
CA TRP A 187 10.74 -13.08 -4.35
C TRP A 187 11.76 -13.55 -3.30
N TRP A 188 11.31 -13.75 -2.05
CA TRP A 188 12.16 -14.18 -0.95
C TRP A 188 12.51 -15.68 -0.98
N ASN A 189 11.79 -16.49 -1.77
CA ASN A 189 11.99 -17.93 -1.95
C ASN A 189 12.96 -18.26 -3.10
N SER A 190 14.00 -17.44 -3.28
CA SER A 190 15.03 -17.62 -4.30
C SER A 190 15.84 -18.91 -4.12
N PRO A 191 16.24 -19.61 -5.20
CA PRO A 191 17.07 -20.82 -5.12
C PRO A 191 18.44 -20.61 -4.46
N TYR A 192 18.91 -19.36 -4.37
CA TYR A 192 20.16 -19.00 -3.66
C TYR A 192 19.97 -18.80 -2.15
N GLY A 193 18.75 -18.99 -1.64
CA GLY A 193 18.42 -18.95 -0.22
C GLY A 193 18.73 -17.63 0.47
N SER A 194 19.14 -17.71 1.73
CA SER A 194 19.32 -16.56 2.64
C SER A 194 20.32 -15.52 2.16
N LYS A 195 21.26 -15.85 1.26
CA LYS A 195 22.23 -14.88 0.74
C LYS A 195 21.53 -13.80 -0.08
N MET A 196 20.64 -14.18 -0.99
CA MET A 196 19.90 -13.22 -1.82
C MET A 196 18.96 -12.34 -0.98
N THR A 197 18.33 -12.92 0.06
CA THR A 197 17.54 -12.17 1.04
C THR A 197 18.34 -11.03 1.67
N ASN A 198 19.56 -11.31 2.12
CA ASN A 198 20.41 -10.31 2.76
C ASN A 198 20.87 -9.21 1.79
N TYR A 199 21.28 -9.57 0.58
CA TYR A 199 21.63 -8.57 -0.44
C TYR A 199 20.45 -7.68 -0.81
N PHE A 200 19.25 -8.27 -0.94
CA PHE A 200 18.07 -7.49 -1.27
C PHE A 200 17.65 -6.58 -0.12
N LEU A 201 17.63 -7.05 1.14
CA LEU A 201 17.38 -6.19 2.31
C LEU A 201 18.38 -5.03 2.40
N ALA A 202 19.67 -5.29 2.18
CA ALA A 202 20.68 -4.24 2.08
C ALA A 202 20.39 -3.26 0.95
N ARG A 203 19.92 -3.75 -0.20
CA ARG A 203 19.51 -2.89 -1.31
C ARG A 203 18.29 -2.04 -0.98
N LEU A 204 17.26 -2.60 -0.34
CA LEU A 204 16.09 -1.85 0.11
C LEU A 204 16.48 -0.70 1.03
N MET A 205 17.35 -0.96 2.02
CA MET A 205 17.90 0.09 2.90
C MET A 205 18.70 1.14 2.12
N GLY A 206 19.58 0.72 1.21
CA GLY A 206 20.38 1.65 0.40
C GLY A 206 19.57 2.51 -0.57
N CYS A 207 18.37 2.06 -0.94
CA CYS A 207 17.42 2.83 -1.74
C CYS A 207 16.56 3.79 -0.92
N ASN A 208 16.69 3.82 0.41
CA ASN A 208 15.83 4.58 1.33
C ASN A 208 14.34 4.31 1.07
N LEU A 209 14.01 3.04 0.86
CA LEU A 209 12.63 2.60 0.68
C LEU A 209 11.80 2.79 1.95
#